data_AF-A0A662WAP5-F1
#
_entry.id   AF-A0A662WAP5-F1
#
_cell.length_a   1.000
_cell.length_b   1.000
_cell.length_c   1.000
_cell.angle_alpha   90.00
_cell.angle_beta   90.00
_cell.angle_gamma   90.00
#
_symmetry.space_group_name_H-M   'P 1'
#
loop_
_entity.id
_entity.type
_entity.pdbx_description
1 polymer ?
#
loop_
_entity_poly.entity_id
_entity_poly.type
_entity_poly.pdbx_seq_one_letter_code
_entity_poly.pdbx_strand_id
1 'polypeptide(L)'
;MVFGGLCWIVAYVLLGCAQTLTANQIVKKMNEKLNETQDIRGKIVTTQSLGDETTSKTIKFLIKKPDKFKEEMEHSTLLPNGTTVFERTIHIVNGTTEWKIAPSTNTVFKVILPGRPPSFLII
;
A
#
# COMPACT_ATOMS: atom_id res chain seq x y z
N MET A 1 43.15 39.47 -9.53
CA MET A 1 41.68 39.39 -9.41
C MET A 1 41.24 37.98 -9.79
N VAL A 2 41.08 37.09 -8.82
CA VAL A 2 40.59 35.71 -9.04
C VAL A 2 39.29 35.58 -8.26
N PHE A 3 38.20 36.10 -8.82
CA PHE A 3 36.85 36.03 -8.24
C PHE A 3 35.81 35.62 -9.30
N GLY A 4 36.19 34.76 -10.25
CA GLY A 4 35.29 34.27 -11.30
C GLY A 4 34.90 32.78 -11.22
N GLY A 5 35.68 31.95 -10.50
CA GLY A 5 35.53 30.49 -10.54
C GLY A 5 34.54 29.90 -9.53
N LEU A 6 34.30 30.57 -8.40
CA LEU A 6 33.47 30.01 -7.32
C LEU A 6 31.96 30.04 -7.62
N CYS A 7 31.51 30.93 -8.50
CA CYS A 7 30.09 31.12 -8.80
C CYS A 7 29.53 30.02 -9.72
N TRP A 8 30.37 29.46 -10.62
CA TRP A 8 29.95 28.39 -11.54
C TRP A 8 29.72 27.05 -10.85
N ILE A 9 30.53 26.72 -9.84
CA ILE A 9 30.40 25.45 -9.10
C ILE A 9 29.09 25.42 -8.30
N VAL A 10 28.70 26.55 -7.70
CA VAL A 10 27.43 26.66 -6.96
C VAL A 10 26.22 26.55 -7.90
N ALA A 11 26.30 27.09 -9.12
CA ALA A 11 25.24 26.96 -10.12
C ALA A 11 25.04 25.50 -10.60
N TYR A 12 26.12 24.73 -10.78
CA TYR A 12 26.03 23.30 -11.11
C TYR A 12 25.49 22.45 -9.95
N VAL A 13 25.84 22.81 -8.70
CA VAL A 13 25.34 22.11 -7.51
C VAL A 13 23.84 22.36 -7.29
N LEU A 14 23.34 23.56 -7.59
CA LEU A 14 21.90 23.88 -7.50
C LEU A 14 21.08 23.25 -8.65
N LEU A 15 21.64 23.12 -9.86
CA LEU A 15 21.03 22.37 -10.96
C LEU A 15 21.01 20.85 -10.71
N GLY A 16 21.93 20.33 -9.89
CA GLY A 16 21.98 18.92 -9.48
C GLY A 16 20.84 18.49 -8.55
N CYS A 17 20.21 19.43 -7.83
CA CYS A 17 19.13 19.15 -6.88
C CYS A 17 17.72 19.21 -7.49
N ALA A 18 17.58 19.54 -8.78
CA ALA A 18 16.28 19.72 -9.44
C ALA A 18 16.14 18.85 -10.70
N GLN A 19 16.64 17.59 -10.67
CA GLN A 19 16.25 16.62 -11.70
C GLN A 19 14.77 16.24 -11.47
N THR A 20 13.88 16.96 -12.16
CA THR A 20 12.47 16.59 -12.27
C THR A 20 12.37 15.26 -13.02
N LEU A 21 12.09 14.19 -12.29
CA LEU A 21 11.79 12.90 -12.92
C LEU A 21 10.48 13.04 -13.69
N THR A 22 10.48 12.61 -14.95
CA THR A 22 9.23 12.47 -15.71
C THR A 22 8.38 11.35 -15.11
N ALA A 23 7.06 11.40 -15.30
CA ALA A 23 6.14 10.37 -14.81
C ALA A 23 6.58 8.95 -15.25
N ASN A 24 7.05 8.79 -16.49
CA ASN A 24 7.54 7.52 -17.02
C ASN A 24 8.78 7.00 -16.26
N GLN A 25 9.69 7.90 -15.88
CA GLN A 25 10.87 7.53 -15.09
C GLN A 25 10.50 7.15 -13.66
N ILE A 26 9.49 7.79 -13.07
CA ILE A 26 8.96 7.44 -11.74
C ILE A 26 8.36 6.04 -11.78
N VAL A 27 7.48 5.75 -12.75
CA VAL A 27 6.86 4.43 -12.91
C VAL A 27 7.91 3.35 -13.16
N LYS A 28 8.91 3.63 -14.01
CA LYS A 28 10.01 2.70 -14.27
C LYS A 28 10.78 2.34 -12.99
N LYS A 29 11.23 3.35 -12.23
CA LYS A 29 11.96 3.13 -10.97
C LYS A 29 11.13 2.44 -9.90
N MET A 30 9.83 2.75 -9.83
CA MET A 30 8.91 2.09 -8.91
C MET A 30 8.75 0.62 -9.27
N ASN A 31 8.59 0.30 -10.57
CA ASN A 31 8.49 -1.08 -11.03
C ASN A 31 9.80 -1.85 -10.83
N GLU A 32 10.97 -1.25 -11.07
CA GLU A 32 12.28 -1.86 -10.77
C GLU A 32 12.38 -2.22 -9.29
N LYS A 33 12.15 -1.25 -8.41
CA LYS A 33 12.21 -1.45 -6.95
C LYS A 33 11.17 -2.47 -6.46
N LEU A 34 9.97 -2.42 -7.04
CA LEU A 34 8.95 -3.41 -6.73
C LEU A 34 9.41 -4.78 -7.17
N ASN A 35 9.91 -4.95 -8.41
CA ASN A 35 10.36 -6.21 -9.00
C ASN A 35 11.50 -6.87 -8.23
N GLU A 36 12.48 -6.11 -7.75
CA GLU A 36 13.58 -6.58 -6.92
C GLU A 36 13.13 -7.17 -5.58
N THR A 37 11.99 -6.70 -5.05
CA THR A 37 11.45 -7.20 -3.79
C THR A 37 10.75 -8.54 -4.01
N GLN A 38 11.25 -9.64 -3.45
CA GLN A 38 10.68 -10.98 -3.65
C GLN A 38 9.29 -11.13 -3.01
N ASP A 39 9.27 -11.17 -1.68
CA ASP A 39 8.06 -11.31 -0.86
C ASP A 39 7.93 -10.07 0.02
N ILE A 40 6.72 -9.52 0.12
CA ILE A 40 6.44 -8.32 0.91
C ILE A 40 5.55 -8.71 2.09
N ARG A 41 5.95 -8.30 3.28
CA ARG A 41 5.14 -8.37 4.49
C ARG A 41 5.04 -6.98 5.09
N GLY A 42 3.84 -6.59 5.49
CA GLY A 42 3.64 -5.31 6.15
C GLY A 42 2.48 -5.34 7.14
N LYS A 43 2.49 -4.33 8.02
CA LYS A 43 1.38 -3.99 8.90
C LYS A 43 1.10 -2.50 8.72
N ILE A 44 -0.13 -2.19 8.33
CA ILE A 44 -0.65 -0.83 8.26
C ILE A 44 -1.55 -0.65 9.48
N VAL A 45 -1.38 0.45 10.20
CA VAL A 45 -2.30 0.88 11.26
C VAL A 45 -2.76 2.27 10.87
N THR A 46 -4.06 2.45 10.78
CA THR A 46 -4.69 3.72 10.42
C THR A 46 -5.71 4.06 11.49
N THR A 47 -5.66 5.30 11.98
CA THR A 47 -6.70 5.88 12.83
C THR A 47 -7.31 7.05 12.07
N GLN A 48 -8.62 7.08 11.99
CA GLN A 48 -9.40 8.13 11.35
C GLN A 48 -10.44 8.62 12.36
N SER A 49 -10.62 9.94 12.43
CA SER A 49 -11.65 10.55 13.26
C SER A 49 -12.56 11.38 12.35
N LEU A 50 -13.87 11.16 12.43
CA LEU A 50 -14.89 11.88 11.68
C LEU A 50 -16.01 12.28 12.65
N GLY A 51 -16.06 13.56 13.00
CA GLY A 51 -16.94 14.03 14.07
C GLY A 51 -16.58 13.37 15.41
N ASP A 52 -17.59 12.84 16.10
CA ASP A 52 -17.44 12.12 17.37
C ASP A 52 -17.09 10.63 17.20
N GLU A 53 -17.00 10.14 15.96
CA GLU A 53 -16.64 8.76 15.67
C GLU A 53 -15.13 8.64 15.41
N THR A 54 -14.51 7.67 16.08
CA THR A 54 -13.12 7.29 15.81
C THR A 54 -13.07 5.85 15.33
N THR A 55 -12.47 5.67 14.17
CA THR A 55 -12.28 4.40 13.51
C THR A 55 -10.80 4.05 13.49
N SER A 56 -10.44 2.87 13.99
CA SER A 56 -9.09 2.32 13.84
C SER A 56 -9.12 1.08 12.97
N LYS A 57 -8.14 0.97 12.08
CA LYS A 57 -8.00 -0.11 11.12
C LYS A 57 -6.57 -0.63 11.17
N THR A 58 -6.41 -1.92 11.42
CA THR A 58 -5.13 -2.61 11.27
C THR A 58 -5.22 -3.56 10.08
N ILE A 59 -4.31 -3.44 9.12
CA ILE A 59 -4.20 -4.32 7.96
C ILE A 59 -2.83 -5.01 8.01
N LYS A 60 -2.82 -6.33 8.20
CA LYS A 60 -1.62 -7.15 8.01
C LYS A 60 -1.68 -7.72 6.61
N PHE A 61 -0.65 -7.53 5.81
CA PHE A 61 -0.63 -8.04 4.44
C PHE A 61 0.65 -8.83 4.15
N LEU A 62 0.50 -9.80 3.25
CA LEU A 62 1.53 -10.68 2.72
C LEU A 62 1.34 -10.73 1.20
N ILE A 63 2.38 -10.40 0.47
CA ILE A 63 2.45 -10.50 -0.98
C ILE A 63 3.55 -11.51 -1.28
N LYS A 64 3.19 -12.57 -2.00
CA LYS A 64 4.13 -13.51 -2.60
C LYS A 64 3.93 -13.49 -4.10
N LYS A 65 4.96 -13.04 -4.81
CA LYS A 65 4.89 -12.93 -6.28
C LYS A 65 4.82 -14.30 -6.95
N PRO A 66 4.24 -14.36 -8.16
CA PRO A 66 3.61 -13.27 -8.90
C PRO A 66 2.14 -13.00 -8.51
N ASP A 67 1.49 -13.91 -7.80
CA ASP A 67 0.03 -14.03 -7.83
C ASP A 67 -0.64 -14.39 -6.48
N LYS A 68 0.13 -14.40 -5.39
CA LYS A 68 -0.38 -14.71 -4.05
C LYS A 68 -0.43 -13.47 -3.19
N PHE A 69 -1.60 -13.21 -2.64
CA PHE A 69 -1.83 -12.13 -1.71
C PHE A 69 -2.67 -12.63 -0.55
N LYS A 70 -2.34 -12.17 0.65
CA LYS A 70 -3.18 -12.36 1.83
C LYS A 70 -3.20 -11.07 2.60
N GLU A 71 -4.40 -10.61 2.94
CA GLU A 71 -4.60 -9.50 3.85
C GLU A 71 -5.54 -9.92 4.97
N GLU A 72 -5.25 -9.41 6.14
CA GLU A 72 -6.08 -9.57 7.32
C GLU A 72 -6.35 -8.19 7.86
N MET A 73 -7.62 -7.83 7.86
CA MET A 73 -8.11 -6.53 8.23
C MET A 73 -8.88 -6.66 9.53
N GLU A 74 -8.43 -5.92 10.54
CA GLU A 74 -9.11 -5.74 11.81
C GLU A 74 -9.59 -4.28 11.85
N HIS A 75 -10.87 -4.08 12.10
CA HIS A 75 -11.52 -2.78 12.15
C HIS A 75 -12.17 -2.61 13.52
N SER A 76 -11.99 -1.45 14.14
CA SER A 76 -12.66 -1.09 15.37
C SER A 76 -13.26 0.30 15.26
N THR A 77 -14.54 0.43 15.58
CA THR A 77 -15.25 1.71 15.57
C THR A 77 -15.72 2.04 16.96
N LEU A 78 -15.27 3.18 17.50
CA LEU A 78 -15.79 3.74 18.74
C LEU A 78 -17.02 4.58 18.38
N LEU A 79 -18.18 4.13 18.84
CA LEU A 79 -19.45 4.82 18.65
C LEU A 79 -19.63 5.93 19.70
N PRO A 80 -20.44 6.97 19.43
CA PRO A 80 -20.69 8.07 20.36
C PRO A 80 -21.28 7.63 21.71
N ASN A 81 -21.94 6.46 21.75
CA ASN A 81 -22.48 5.87 22.98
C ASN A 81 -21.42 5.14 23.84
N GLY A 82 -20.14 5.21 23.48
CA GLY A 82 -19.03 4.54 24.17
C GLY A 82 -18.85 3.06 23.82
N THR A 83 -19.70 2.49 22.95
CA THR A 83 -19.58 1.10 22.50
C THR A 83 -18.49 0.99 21.43
N THR A 84 -17.63 -0.03 21.54
CA THR A 84 -16.66 -0.35 20.48
C THR A 84 -17.12 -1.59 19.72
N VAL A 85 -17.26 -1.46 18.40
CA VAL A 85 -17.56 -2.59 17.49
C VAL A 85 -16.25 -3.08 16.89
N PHE A 86 -16.04 -4.40 16.87
CA PHE A 86 -14.88 -5.04 16.26
C PHE A 86 -15.28 -5.93 15.09
N GLU A 87 -14.65 -5.74 13.94
CA GLU A 87 -14.84 -6.55 12.75
C GLU A 87 -13.52 -7.06 12.24
N ARG A 88 -13.50 -8.31 11.76
CA ARG A 88 -12.32 -8.91 11.13
C ARG A 88 -12.71 -9.49 9.80
N THR A 89 -11.91 -9.21 8.78
CA THR A 89 -12.05 -9.79 7.45
C THR A 89 -10.69 -10.31 6.99
N ILE A 90 -10.68 -11.50 6.39
CA ILE A 90 -9.49 -12.10 5.78
C ILE A 90 -9.74 -12.19 4.28
N HIS A 91 -8.84 -11.62 3.49
CA HIS A 91 -8.87 -11.66 2.04
C HIS A 91 -7.65 -12.42 1.54
N ILE A 92 -7.87 -13.41 0.69
CA ILE A 92 -6.82 -14.27 0.14
C ILE A 92 -6.99 -14.28 -1.37
N VAL A 93 -5.89 -14.09 -2.10
CA VAL A 93 -5.79 -14.28 -3.54
C VAL A 93 -4.70 -15.31 -3.82
N ASN A 94 -5.00 -16.29 -4.66
CA ASN A 94 -4.06 -17.28 -5.15
C ASN A 94 -4.32 -17.52 -6.63
N GLY A 95 -3.51 -16.89 -7.48
CA GLY A 95 -3.69 -16.94 -8.92
C GLY A 95 -5.02 -16.31 -9.33
N THR A 96 -5.89 -17.11 -9.94
CA THR A 96 -7.22 -16.69 -10.39
C THR A 96 -8.30 -16.85 -9.33
N THR A 97 -7.97 -17.29 -8.11
CA THR A 97 -8.98 -17.52 -7.07
C THR A 97 -8.85 -16.49 -5.96
N GLU A 98 -9.98 -15.88 -5.58
CA GLU A 98 -10.11 -14.95 -4.47
C GLU A 98 -11.07 -15.51 -3.43
N TRP A 99 -10.72 -15.33 -2.15
CA TRP A 99 -11.56 -15.65 -1.01
C TRP A 99 -11.69 -14.43 -0.10
N LYS A 100 -12.92 -14.14 0.33
CA LYS A 100 -13.21 -13.20 1.43
C LYS A 100 -13.88 -13.95 2.55
N ILE A 101 -13.30 -13.89 3.74
CA ILE A 101 -13.72 -14.63 4.92
C ILE A 101 -14.08 -13.61 5.99
N ALA A 102 -15.30 -13.70 6.51
CA ALA A 102 -15.79 -12.94 7.66
C ALA A 102 -15.97 -13.91 8.84
N PRO A 103 -14.99 -14.01 9.77
CA PRO A 103 -15.04 -14.99 10.86
C PRO A 103 -16.21 -14.74 11.82
N SER A 104 -16.60 -13.48 12.05
CA SER A 104 -17.69 -13.10 12.95
C SER A 104 -19.04 -13.69 12.54
N THR A 105 -19.26 -13.86 11.23
CA THR A 105 -20.49 -14.43 10.66
C THR A 105 -20.28 -15.83 10.09
N ASN A 106 -19.11 -16.44 10.32
CA ASN A 106 -18.71 -17.72 9.74
C ASN A 106 -18.98 -17.81 8.22
N THR A 107 -18.77 -16.71 7.50
CA THR A 107 -19.11 -16.60 6.08
C THR A 107 -17.86 -16.62 5.21
N VAL A 108 -17.92 -17.37 4.10
CA VAL A 108 -16.85 -17.45 3.10
C VAL A 108 -17.42 -17.18 1.72
N PHE A 109 -16.88 -16.16 1.05
CA PHE A 109 -17.14 -15.86 -0.35
C PHE A 109 -15.95 -16.29 -1.19
N LYS A 110 -16.20 -17.01 -2.28
CA LYS A 110 -15.16 -17.46 -3.23
C LYS A 110 -15.51 -16.98 -4.63
N VAL A 111 -14.55 -16.37 -5.32
CA VAL A 111 -14.71 -15.89 -6.69
C VAL A 111 -13.55 -16.38 -7.55
N ILE A 112 -13.84 -16.73 -8.80
CA ILE A 112 -12.84 -17.00 -9.83
C ILE A 112 -12.70 -15.73 -10.67
N LEU A 113 -11.48 -15.23 -10.82
CA LEU A 113 -11.09 -14.03 -11.54
C LEU A 113 -10.47 -14.43 -12.89
N PRO A 114 -11.26 -14.57 -13.96
CA PRO A 114 -10.71 -14.84 -15.29
C PRO A 114 -9.89 -13.64 -15.78
N GLY A 115 -8.64 -13.88 -16.18
CA GLY A 115 -7.82 -12.88 -16.88
C GLY A 115 -7.15 -11.80 -16.03
N ARG A 116 -7.02 -11.97 -14.71
CA ARG A 116 -6.28 -10.99 -13.88
C ARG A 116 -4.79 -10.99 -14.26
N PRO A 117 -4.23 -9.89 -14.79
CA PRO A 117 -2.78 -9.79 -14.98
C PRO A 117 -2.09 -9.77 -13.61
N PRO A 118 -0.84 -10.25 -13.50
CA PRO A 118 -0.03 -10.17 -12.28
C PRO A 118 0.43 -8.72 -12.07
N SER A 119 -0.49 -7.80 -11.82
CA SER A 119 -0.20 -6.41 -11.50
C SER A 119 -1.02 -6.01 -10.28
N PHE A 120 -0.30 -5.80 -9.19
CA PHE A 120 -0.79 -5.30 -7.93
C PHE A 120 -1.41 -3.91 -8.14
N LEU A 121 -2.62 -3.72 -7.64
CA LEU A 121 -3.26 -2.42 -7.51
C LEU A 121 -2.27 -1.44 -6.85
N ILE A 122 -1.90 -0.40 -7.59
CA ILE A 122 -1.36 0.84 -7.01
C ILE A 122 -2.60 1.63 -6.59
N ILE A 123 -2.78 1.79 -5.27
CA ILE A 123 -3.69 2.79 -4.70
C ILE A 123 -2.92 4.11 -4.66
#